data_AF-A0A842QAZ5-F1
#
_entry.id   AF-A0A842QAZ5-F1
#
_cell.length_a   1.000
_cell.length_b   1.000
_cell.length_c   1.000
_cell.angle_alpha   90.00
_cell.angle_beta   90.00
_cell.angle_gamma   90.00
#
_symmetry.space_group_name_H-M   'P 1'
#
loop_
_entity.id
_entity.type
_entity.pdbx_description
1 polymer ?
#
loop_
_entity_poly.entity_id
_entity_poly.type
_entity_poly.pdbx_seq_one_letter_code
_entity_poly.pdbx_strand_id
1 'polypeptide(L)'
;MKEKIYSAVFLISLAIFILNFMLQGPISFGYSDDFGLITKLSPVFWVGYLGMIVIIYYHYTNFGDIREVFVLLTLFLVTVYLIGTPFFYEILPRFEDSWFHSHLAEKIYETGKVRSTGNIYEQYPGSFLFYGLSFNFLPVYTFMKMFTILFYLFGVSVVYLIFKELDSPKTALLVTILYMFFSWTAEDNHISPQFLMINLYIVFIFLLVKLMKTPDEWRMYGFLLLTLILVFSFSHLFTQIFVFSTLGAFFVLVPKTRKLILPIFIFAIVLFVIHETVFTEIFGTFRKDLMESIRNFSLSSFLSSPSERIGTEGISRKIFIWSRLTILGTSMILGLSGIVTMYLKGSKTEAKLLLAWSYVKIL
;
A
#
# COMPACT_ATOMS: atom_id res chain seq x y z
N MET A 1 -21.47 -9.38 27.02
CA MET A 1 -20.74 -10.68 26.99
C MET A 1 -19.85 -10.79 25.75
N LYS A 2 -20.37 -10.55 24.53
CA LYS A 2 -19.59 -10.61 23.28
C LYS A 2 -18.33 -9.73 23.27
N GLU A 3 -18.42 -8.47 23.71
CA GLU A 3 -17.23 -7.58 23.79
C GLU A 3 -16.14 -8.08 24.74
N LYS A 4 -16.51 -8.74 25.86
CA LYS A 4 -15.55 -9.32 26.80
C LYS A 4 -14.81 -10.49 26.16
N ILE A 5 -15.55 -11.35 25.46
CA ILE A 5 -14.97 -12.47 24.69
C ILE A 5 -14.03 -11.93 23.61
N TYR A 6 -14.47 -10.93 22.84
CA TYR A 6 -13.64 -10.29 21.83
C TYR A 6 -12.36 -9.72 22.43
N SER A 7 -12.49 -8.92 23.49
CA SER A 7 -11.34 -8.29 24.15
C SER A 7 -10.36 -9.34 24.66
N ALA A 8 -10.86 -10.43 25.23
CA ALA A 8 -10.02 -11.55 25.66
C ALA A 8 -9.30 -12.20 24.48
N VAL A 9 -9.99 -12.55 23.40
CA VAL A 9 -9.37 -13.18 22.21
C VAL A 9 -8.35 -12.23 21.58
N PHE A 10 -8.68 -10.95 21.43
CA PHE A 10 -7.77 -9.93 20.92
C PHE A 10 -6.50 -9.80 21.77
N LEU A 11 -6.68 -9.65 23.09
CA LEU A 11 -5.55 -9.53 24.02
C LEU A 11 -4.72 -10.82 24.04
N ILE A 12 -5.32 -11.99 23.92
CA ILE A 12 -4.62 -13.27 23.80
C ILE A 12 -3.81 -13.32 22.51
N SER A 13 -4.39 -12.99 21.35
CA SER A 13 -3.65 -12.98 20.08
C SER A 13 -2.53 -11.95 20.08
N LEU A 14 -2.76 -10.76 20.62
CA LEU A 14 -1.73 -9.74 20.78
C LEU A 14 -0.63 -10.20 21.76
N ALA A 15 -0.99 -10.81 22.89
CA ALA A 15 -0.04 -11.36 23.84
C ALA A 15 0.78 -12.50 23.22
N ILE A 16 0.17 -13.38 22.42
CA ILE A 16 0.88 -14.44 21.67
C ILE A 16 1.81 -13.81 20.64
N PHE A 17 1.39 -12.77 19.92
CA PHE A 17 2.27 -12.04 18.99
C PHE A 17 3.49 -11.45 19.71
N ILE A 18 3.26 -10.74 20.81
CA ILE A 18 4.33 -10.12 21.61
C ILE A 18 5.25 -11.18 22.21
N LEU A 19 4.68 -12.25 22.79
CA LEU A 19 5.43 -13.36 23.35
C LEU A 19 6.27 -14.05 22.29
N ASN A 20 5.70 -14.30 21.11
CA ASN A 20 6.41 -14.85 19.98
C ASN A 20 7.61 -13.98 19.61
N PHE A 21 7.43 -12.67 19.49
CA PHE A 21 8.51 -11.74 19.25
C PHE A 21 9.59 -11.75 20.35
N MET A 22 9.19 -11.80 21.62
CA MET A 22 10.14 -11.82 22.74
C MET A 22 10.94 -13.12 22.83
N LEU A 23 10.30 -14.27 22.53
CA LEU A 23 10.94 -15.59 22.60
C LEU A 23 11.85 -15.85 21.40
N GLN A 24 11.49 -15.28 20.26
CA GLN A 24 12.13 -15.54 19.00
C GLN A 24 13.12 -14.40 18.75
N GLY A 25 14.32 -14.55 19.30
CA GLY A 25 15.41 -13.58 19.15
C GLY A 25 15.73 -13.26 17.68
N PRO A 26 16.61 -12.27 17.43
CA PRO A 26 16.90 -11.81 16.07
C PRO A 26 17.33 -12.98 15.18
N ILE A 27 16.65 -13.13 14.04
CA ILE A 27 16.94 -14.21 13.11
C ILE A 27 18.12 -13.77 12.25
N SER A 28 19.28 -14.36 12.50
CA SER A 28 20.43 -14.26 11.60
C SER A 28 20.05 -14.87 10.24
N PHE A 29 20.07 -14.06 9.19
CA PHE A 29 20.04 -14.56 7.82
C PHE A 29 21.43 -15.08 7.44
N GLY A 30 21.88 -16.14 8.11
CA GLY A 30 22.71 -17.13 7.42
C GLY A 30 21.85 -17.71 6.29
N TYR A 31 22.45 -17.83 5.09
CA TYR A 31 21.88 -18.32 3.82
C TYR A 31 20.42 -18.80 3.98
N SER A 32 19.46 -17.92 3.69
CA SER A 32 18.05 -18.29 3.74
C SER A 32 17.82 -19.42 2.75
N ASP A 33 17.19 -20.49 3.22
CA ASP A 33 16.49 -21.40 2.32
C ASP A 33 15.48 -20.61 1.45
N ASP A 34 15.03 -21.24 0.38
CA ASP A 34 14.15 -20.60 -0.62
C ASP A 34 12.79 -20.14 -0.06
N PHE A 35 12.47 -20.51 1.18
CA PHE A 35 11.23 -20.20 1.86
C PHE A 35 11.34 -19.00 2.83
N GLY A 36 12.56 -18.48 3.04
CA GLY A 36 12.81 -17.20 3.70
C GLY A 36 12.36 -17.17 5.17
N LEU A 37 11.49 -16.23 5.53
CA LEU A 37 11.00 -16.12 6.90
C LEU A 37 10.08 -17.30 7.30
N ILE A 38 9.39 -17.94 6.36
CA ILE A 38 8.36 -18.95 6.67
C ILE A 38 8.94 -20.12 7.47
N THR A 39 10.12 -20.62 7.06
CA THR A 39 10.83 -21.74 7.70
C THR A 39 11.53 -21.35 8.99
N LYS A 40 11.84 -20.06 9.16
CA LYS A 40 12.52 -19.52 10.34
C LYS A 40 11.54 -19.04 11.43
N LEU A 41 10.24 -18.96 11.10
CA LEU A 41 9.21 -18.57 12.05
C LEU A 41 8.88 -19.73 13.01
N SER A 42 8.90 -19.47 14.32
CA SER A 42 8.58 -20.51 15.31
C SER A 42 7.12 -20.95 15.21
N PRO A 43 6.78 -22.19 15.62
CA PRO A 43 5.39 -22.67 15.64
C PRO A 43 4.42 -21.73 16.37
N VAL A 44 4.90 -20.97 17.37
CA VAL A 44 4.10 -20.00 18.14
C VAL A 44 3.58 -18.87 17.27
N PHE A 45 4.35 -18.43 16.27
CA PHE A 45 3.91 -17.42 15.30
C PHE A 45 2.63 -17.87 14.57
N TRP A 46 2.64 -19.12 14.09
CA TRP A 46 1.53 -19.71 13.35
C TRP A 46 0.28 -19.89 14.21
N VAL A 47 0.43 -20.23 15.49
CA VAL A 47 -0.69 -20.27 16.44
C VAL A 47 -1.31 -18.87 16.59
N GLY A 48 -0.48 -17.84 16.74
CA GLY A 48 -0.96 -16.46 16.81
C GLY A 48 -1.66 -16.00 15.52
N TYR A 49 -1.12 -16.37 14.36
CA TYR A 49 -1.72 -16.12 13.05
C TYR A 49 -3.08 -16.80 12.88
N LEU A 50 -3.23 -18.05 13.33
CA LEU A 50 -4.53 -18.73 13.37
C LEU A 50 -5.51 -18.01 14.30
N GLY A 51 -5.05 -17.54 15.48
CA GLY A 51 -5.85 -16.71 16.38
C GLY A 51 -6.35 -15.42 15.71
N MET A 52 -5.50 -14.76 14.93
CA MET A 52 -5.86 -13.58 14.14
C MET A 52 -6.97 -13.90 13.11
N ILE A 53 -6.88 -15.03 12.40
CA ILE A 53 -7.94 -15.47 11.47
C ILE A 53 -9.26 -15.70 12.21
N VAL A 54 -9.22 -16.31 13.40
CA VAL A 54 -10.42 -16.51 14.24
C VAL A 54 -11.03 -15.17 14.66
N ILE A 55 -10.21 -14.17 15.02
CA ILE A 55 -10.68 -12.81 15.34
C ILE A 55 -11.40 -12.19 14.15
N ILE A 56 -10.79 -12.24 12.96
CA ILE A 56 -11.38 -11.73 11.71
C ILE A 56 -12.76 -12.36 11.48
N TYR A 57 -12.84 -13.69 11.55
CA TYR A 57 -14.08 -14.42 11.32
C TYR A 57 -15.15 -14.06 12.36
N TYR A 58 -14.77 -14.00 13.64
CA TYR A 58 -15.66 -13.60 14.72
C TYR A 58 -16.20 -12.18 14.50
N HIS A 59 -15.32 -11.25 14.11
CA HIS A 59 -15.68 -9.86 13.85
C HIS A 59 -16.67 -9.76 12.68
N TYR A 60 -16.39 -10.48 11.59
CA TYR A 60 -17.24 -10.49 10.40
C TYR A 60 -18.64 -11.09 10.66
N THR A 61 -18.72 -12.16 11.47
CA THR A 61 -19.98 -12.85 11.79
C THR A 61 -20.84 -12.13 12.82
N ASN A 62 -20.24 -11.33 13.70
CA ASN A 62 -20.92 -10.58 14.75
C ASN A 62 -20.93 -9.06 14.48
N PHE A 63 -20.76 -8.68 13.21
CA PHE A 63 -20.71 -7.27 12.81
C PHE A 63 -22.04 -6.56 13.16
N GLY A 64 -21.97 -5.41 13.82
CA GLY A 64 -23.12 -4.67 14.35
C GLY A 64 -23.19 -4.64 15.88
N ASP A 65 -22.69 -5.68 16.55
CA ASP A 65 -22.57 -5.74 18.02
C ASP A 65 -21.19 -5.30 18.51
N ILE A 66 -20.26 -5.03 17.59
CA ILE A 66 -18.85 -4.79 17.89
C ILE A 66 -18.51 -3.34 17.58
N ARG A 67 -17.87 -2.67 18.55
CA ARG A 67 -17.43 -1.28 18.44
C ARG A 67 -16.34 -1.12 17.38
N GLU A 68 -16.34 0.03 16.72
CA GLU A 68 -15.38 0.37 15.65
C GLU A 68 -13.92 0.27 16.09
N VAL A 69 -13.61 0.57 17.35
CA VAL A 69 -12.24 0.40 17.90
C VAL A 69 -11.70 -1.01 17.68
N PHE A 70 -12.56 -2.03 17.77
CA PHE A 70 -12.15 -3.41 17.58
C PHE A 70 -11.90 -3.76 16.12
N VAL A 71 -12.53 -3.06 15.17
CA VAL A 71 -12.22 -3.19 13.74
C VAL A 71 -10.79 -2.72 13.51
N LEU A 72 -10.46 -1.53 14.00
CA LEU A 72 -9.13 -0.94 13.86
C LEU A 72 -8.05 -1.81 14.50
N LEU A 73 -8.34 -2.36 15.68
CA LEU A 73 -7.47 -3.32 16.35
C LEU A 73 -7.29 -4.61 15.53
N THR A 74 -8.33 -5.11 14.87
CA THR A 74 -8.21 -6.26 13.94
C THR A 74 -7.28 -5.91 12.78
N LEU A 75 -7.51 -4.77 12.10
CA LEU A 75 -6.69 -4.31 10.98
C LEU A 75 -5.23 -4.10 11.39
N PHE A 76 -4.99 -3.58 12.59
CA PHE A 76 -3.67 -3.45 13.19
C PHE A 76 -2.98 -4.82 13.32
N LEU A 77 -3.63 -5.80 13.96
CA LEU A 77 -3.06 -7.15 14.09
C LEU A 77 -2.75 -7.76 12.73
N VAL A 78 -3.69 -7.69 11.77
CA VAL A 78 -3.47 -8.23 10.43
C VAL A 78 -2.29 -7.56 9.73
N THR A 79 -2.15 -6.23 9.86
CA THR A 79 -1.03 -5.49 9.29
C THR A 79 0.29 -5.95 9.90
N VAL A 80 0.33 -6.07 11.23
CA VAL A 80 1.52 -6.49 11.95
C VAL A 80 1.95 -7.92 11.59
N TYR A 81 1.01 -8.86 11.50
CA TYR A 81 1.31 -10.24 11.08
C TYR A 81 1.72 -10.35 9.61
N LEU A 82 1.01 -9.71 8.69
CA LEU A 82 1.26 -9.87 7.25
C LEU A 82 2.44 -9.03 6.74
N ILE A 83 2.55 -7.79 7.23
CA ILE A 83 3.49 -6.78 6.70
C ILE A 83 4.59 -6.46 7.71
N GLY A 84 4.25 -6.46 9.00
CA GLY A 84 5.16 -6.08 10.08
C GLY A 84 6.14 -7.17 10.52
N THR A 85 5.85 -8.45 10.31
CA THR A 85 6.73 -9.56 10.74
C THR A 85 8.23 -9.34 10.43
N PRO A 86 8.63 -8.92 9.21
CA PRO A 86 10.03 -8.62 8.88
C PRO A 86 10.66 -7.51 9.74
N PHE A 87 9.89 -6.50 10.16
CA PHE A 87 10.38 -5.43 11.05
C PHE A 87 10.97 -5.99 12.34
N PHE A 88 10.32 -7.01 12.88
CA PHE A 88 10.65 -7.60 14.16
C PHE A 88 11.81 -8.60 14.06
N TYR A 89 11.84 -9.40 13.00
CA TYR A 89 12.80 -10.49 12.87
C TYR A 89 14.08 -10.13 12.12
N GLU A 90 14.02 -9.16 11.21
CA GLU A 90 15.16 -8.78 10.39
C GLU A 90 15.94 -7.62 11.04
N ILE A 91 17.26 -7.78 11.11
CA ILE A 91 18.15 -6.77 11.70
C ILE A 91 18.20 -5.52 10.80
N LEU A 92 18.30 -5.74 9.48
CA LEU A 92 18.47 -4.68 8.50
C LEU A 92 17.16 -4.39 7.75
N PRO A 93 16.93 -3.13 7.33
CA PRO A 93 15.89 -2.81 6.35
C PRO A 93 15.97 -3.67 5.10
N ARG A 94 14.79 -4.08 4.61
CA ARG A 94 14.65 -4.83 3.37
C ARG A 94 14.82 -3.94 2.15
N PHE A 95 15.17 -4.58 1.04
CA PHE A 95 15.29 -4.03 -0.31
C PHE A 95 16.44 -3.03 -0.46
N GLU A 96 17.22 -3.21 -1.53
CA GLU A 96 18.33 -2.34 -1.87
C GLU A 96 17.86 -0.90 -2.16
N ASP A 97 16.73 -0.77 -2.85
CA ASP A 97 16.10 0.51 -3.18
C ASP A 97 15.80 1.36 -1.94
N SER A 98 15.49 0.74 -0.80
CA SER A 98 15.29 1.47 0.46
C SER A 98 16.52 2.28 0.85
N TRP A 99 17.71 1.67 0.72
CA TRP A 99 18.97 2.30 1.07
C TRP A 99 19.30 3.42 0.11
N PHE A 100 19.10 3.17 -1.19
CA PHE A 100 19.27 4.16 -2.22
C PHE A 100 18.36 5.38 -1.98
N HIS A 101 17.06 5.16 -1.75
CA HIS A 101 16.10 6.24 -1.48
C HIS A 101 16.41 7.01 -0.20
N SER A 102 16.85 6.32 0.86
CA SER A 102 17.21 6.97 2.13
C SER A 102 18.48 7.82 2.00
N HIS A 103 19.49 7.31 1.31
CA HIS A 103 20.72 8.07 1.02
C HIS A 103 20.41 9.32 0.17
N LEU A 104 19.56 9.19 -0.84
CA LEU A 104 19.14 10.34 -1.65
C LEU A 104 18.37 11.37 -0.83
N ALA A 105 17.45 10.91 0.03
CA ALA A 105 16.69 11.77 0.94
C ALA A 105 17.59 12.54 1.91
N GLU A 106 18.57 11.86 2.53
CA GLU A 106 19.55 12.47 3.43
C GLU A 106 20.37 13.54 2.70
N LYS A 107 20.92 13.23 1.52
CA LYS A 107 21.68 14.18 0.70
C LYS A 107 20.86 15.41 0.31
N ILE A 108 19.61 15.23 -0.13
CA ILE A 108 18.72 16.36 -0.49
C ILE A 108 18.45 17.21 0.74
N TYR A 109 18.19 16.58 1.89
CA TYR A 109 17.92 17.27 3.14
C TYR A 109 19.12 18.07 3.66
N GLU A 110 20.31 17.46 3.70
CA GLU A 110 21.53 18.10 4.19
C GLU A 110 22.00 19.25 3.31
N THR A 111 21.90 19.08 1.98
CA THR A 111 22.44 20.06 1.03
C THR A 111 21.42 21.13 0.66
N GLY A 112 20.13 20.89 0.88
CA GLY A 112 19.03 21.70 0.37
C GLY A 112 18.98 21.79 -1.16
N LYS A 113 19.73 20.90 -1.86
CA LYS A 113 19.91 20.96 -3.31
C LYS A 113 19.37 19.71 -3.98
N VAL A 114 18.47 19.95 -4.93
CA VAL A 114 18.08 18.98 -5.93
C VAL A 114 19.03 19.16 -7.11
N ARG A 115 19.93 18.20 -7.35
CA ARG A 115 20.81 18.30 -8.52
C ARG A 115 20.02 17.88 -9.77
N SER A 116 20.23 18.53 -10.90
CA SER A 116 19.60 18.10 -12.16
C SER A 116 20.53 17.12 -12.90
N THR A 117 21.04 16.09 -12.22
CA THR A 117 22.05 15.20 -12.83
C THR A 117 21.47 14.17 -13.81
N GLY A 118 20.26 14.41 -14.32
CA GLY A 118 19.53 13.45 -15.14
C GLY A 118 18.96 12.28 -14.36
N ASN A 119 19.11 12.19 -13.02
CA ASN A 119 18.43 11.15 -12.25
C ASN A 119 16.93 11.48 -12.08
N ILE A 120 16.04 10.56 -12.48
CA ILE A 120 14.59 10.71 -12.35
C ILE A 120 14.15 11.00 -10.91
N TYR A 121 14.82 10.45 -9.90
CA TYR A 121 14.47 10.64 -8.50
C TYR A 121 14.76 12.05 -7.99
N GLU A 122 15.77 12.73 -8.56
CA GLU A 122 16.05 14.13 -8.23
C GLU A 122 14.97 15.05 -8.87
N GLN A 123 14.35 14.67 -9.98
CA GLN A 123 13.29 15.47 -10.61
C GLN A 123 11.99 15.51 -9.80
N TYR A 124 11.75 14.52 -8.92
CA TYR A 124 10.56 14.41 -8.08
C TYR A 124 10.95 14.40 -6.60
N PRO A 125 11.47 15.52 -6.06
CA PRO A 125 12.09 15.54 -4.74
C PRO A 125 11.09 15.44 -3.58
N GLY A 126 9.78 15.57 -3.82
CA GLY A 126 8.77 15.68 -2.76
C GLY A 126 8.77 14.52 -1.78
N SER A 127 8.81 13.28 -2.26
CA SER A 127 8.90 12.08 -1.41
C SER A 127 10.20 12.04 -0.61
N PHE A 128 11.33 12.40 -1.25
CA PHE A 128 12.65 12.39 -0.63
C PHE A 128 12.82 13.48 0.42
N LEU A 129 12.26 14.67 0.18
CA LEU A 129 12.18 15.74 1.17
C LEU A 129 11.37 15.30 2.39
N PHE A 130 10.24 14.63 2.18
CA PHE A 130 9.45 14.07 3.27
C PHE A 130 10.25 13.03 4.08
N TYR A 131 10.98 12.13 3.43
CA TYR A 131 11.84 11.15 4.12
C TYR A 131 12.96 11.84 4.92
N GLY A 132 13.69 12.76 4.29
CA GLY A 132 14.79 13.49 4.92
C GLY A 132 14.33 14.29 6.15
N LEU A 133 13.18 14.97 6.04
CA LEU A 133 12.55 15.64 7.19
C LEU A 133 12.16 14.66 8.29
N SER A 134 11.68 13.47 7.92
CA SER A 134 11.26 12.43 8.87
C SER A 134 12.44 11.86 9.68
N PHE A 135 13.65 11.91 9.13
CA PHE A 135 14.87 11.44 9.82
C PHE A 135 15.25 12.29 11.04
N ASN A 136 14.71 13.52 11.17
CA ASN A 136 14.87 14.32 12.39
C ASN A 136 14.07 13.75 13.59
N PHE A 137 13.04 12.96 13.32
CA PHE A 137 12.16 12.42 14.36
C PHE A 137 12.49 10.97 14.72
N LEU A 138 13.07 10.21 13.79
CA LEU A 138 13.42 8.81 13.97
C LEU A 138 14.76 8.52 13.28
N PRO A 139 15.64 7.69 13.90
CA PRO A 139 16.85 7.22 13.23
C PRO A 139 16.51 6.58 11.87
N VAL A 140 17.31 6.83 10.84
CA VAL A 140 17.06 6.39 9.45
C VAL A 140 16.69 4.91 9.39
N TYR A 141 17.48 4.03 10.02
CA TYR A 141 17.21 2.59 10.06
C TYR A 141 15.85 2.24 10.69
N THR A 142 15.50 2.91 11.78
CA THR A 142 14.21 2.72 12.45
C THR A 142 13.08 3.19 11.56
N PHE A 143 13.23 4.36 10.92
CA PHE A 143 12.24 4.90 10.00
C PHE A 143 12.03 3.95 8.81
N MET A 144 13.10 3.50 8.14
CA MET A 144 13.01 2.57 7.00
C MET A 144 12.23 1.31 7.35
N LYS A 145 12.47 0.74 8.53
CA LYS A 145 11.78 -0.45 9.00
C LYS A 145 10.31 -0.13 9.33
N MET A 146 10.03 0.94 10.06
CA MET A 146 8.67 1.30 10.51
C MET A 146 7.79 1.84 9.37
N PHE A 147 8.39 2.47 8.36
CA PHE A 147 7.71 3.17 7.27
C PHE A 147 6.64 2.29 6.64
N THR A 148 6.99 1.06 6.26
CA THR A 148 6.06 0.13 5.63
C THR A 148 4.87 -0.17 6.54
N ILE A 149 5.08 -0.46 7.82
CA ILE A 149 3.98 -0.77 8.75
C ILE A 149 3.05 0.43 8.92
N LEU A 150 3.63 1.61 9.15
CA LEU A 150 2.88 2.83 9.42
C LEU A 150 2.04 3.24 8.22
N PHE A 151 2.64 3.31 7.03
CA PHE A 151 1.93 3.72 5.82
C PHE A 151 0.97 2.65 5.34
N TYR A 152 1.28 1.36 5.50
CA TYR A 152 0.32 0.31 5.18
C TYR A 152 -0.89 0.37 6.11
N LEU A 153 -0.68 0.53 7.43
CA LEU A 153 -1.77 0.67 8.39
C LEU A 153 -2.64 1.90 8.10
N PHE A 154 -1.99 3.02 7.72
CA PHE A 154 -2.68 4.22 7.27
C PHE A 154 -3.53 3.93 6.03
N GLY A 155 -2.96 3.35 4.98
CA GLY A 155 -3.66 3.01 3.74
C GLY A 155 -4.86 2.10 3.97
N VAL A 156 -4.69 0.99 4.70
CA VAL A 156 -5.80 0.05 4.98
C VAL A 156 -6.90 0.69 5.81
N SER A 157 -6.55 1.60 6.72
CA SER A 157 -7.54 2.36 7.50
C SER A 157 -8.37 3.26 6.59
N VAL A 158 -7.74 3.91 5.60
CA VAL A 158 -8.45 4.74 4.63
C VAL A 158 -9.31 3.88 3.69
N VAL A 159 -8.82 2.71 3.24
CA VAL A 159 -9.63 1.74 2.46
C VAL A 159 -10.88 1.35 3.25
N TYR A 160 -10.74 1.03 4.54
CA TYR A 160 -11.88 0.74 5.40
C TYR A 160 -12.87 1.90 5.43
N LEU A 161 -12.41 3.14 5.60
CA LEU A 161 -13.27 4.31 5.60
C LEU A 161 -13.99 4.52 4.25
N ILE A 162 -13.31 4.31 3.12
CA ILE A 162 -13.92 4.39 1.79
C ILE A 162 -15.12 3.45 1.69
N PHE A 163 -14.94 2.17 2.01
CA PHE A 163 -16.01 1.19 1.85
C PHE A 163 -17.09 1.30 2.94
N LYS A 164 -16.72 1.80 4.12
CA LYS A 164 -17.69 2.14 5.17
C LYS A 164 -18.60 3.27 4.71
N GLU A 165 -18.07 4.24 3.96
CA GLU A 165 -18.88 5.27 3.33
C GLU A 165 -19.73 4.68 2.19
N LEU A 166 -19.17 3.87 1.31
CA LEU A 166 -19.91 3.44 0.11
C LEU A 166 -21.02 2.42 0.38
N ASP A 167 -20.90 1.60 1.43
CA ASP A 167 -21.83 0.51 1.68
C ASP A 167 -22.06 0.30 3.19
N SER A 168 -21.52 -0.77 3.76
CA SER A 168 -21.68 -1.11 5.18
C SER A 168 -20.31 -1.33 5.84
N PRO A 169 -20.18 -1.10 7.15
CA PRO A 169 -18.92 -1.37 7.84
C PRO A 169 -18.51 -2.86 7.83
N LYS A 170 -19.46 -3.79 7.63
CA LYS A 170 -19.16 -5.22 7.42
C LYS A 170 -18.48 -5.46 6.07
N THR A 171 -19.06 -4.92 4.99
CA THR A 171 -18.44 -4.96 3.65
C THR A 171 -17.09 -4.28 3.67
N ALA A 172 -16.97 -3.15 4.38
CA ALA A 172 -15.71 -2.43 4.53
C ALA A 172 -14.61 -3.27 5.16
N LEU A 173 -14.91 -3.98 6.25
CA LEU A 173 -13.94 -4.90 6.87
C LEU A 173 -13.52 -6.00 5.89
N LEU A 174 -14.48 -6.64 5.23
CA LEU A 174 -14.19 -7.72 4.27
C LEU A 174 -13.30 -7.23 3.13
N VAL A 175 -13.67 -6.13 2.47
CA VAL A 175 -12.92 -5.58 1.34
C VAL A 175 -11.54 -5.10 1.78
N THR A 176 -11.42 -4.52 2.97
CA THR A 176 -10.10 -4.11 3.50
C THR A 176 -9.20 -5.32 3.74
N ILE A 177 -9.72 -6.40 4.32
CA ILE A 177 -8.95 -7.63 4.52
C ILE A 177 -8.55 -8.23 3.16
N LEU A 178 -9.46 -8.28 2.19
CA LEU A 178 -9.14 -8.73 0.83
C LEU A 178 -8.05 -7.84 0.22
N TYR A 179 -8.19 -6.52 0.34
CA TYR A 179 -7.15 -5.57 -0.09
C TYR A 179 -5.82 -5.91 0.55
N MET A 180 -5.77 -6.25 1.85
CA MET A 180 -4.51 -6.60 2.51
C MET A 180 -3.85 -7.88 1.96
N PHE A 181 -4.65 -8.90 1.66
CA PHE A 181 -4.13 -10.15 1.09
C PHE A 181 -3.75 -10.02 -0.39
N PHE A 182 -4.44 -9.13 -1.12
CA PHE A 182 -4.30 -8.99 -2.56
C PHE A 182 -3.48 -7.78 -2.99
N SER A 183 -3.18 -6.82 -2.12
CA SER A 183 -2.33 -5.69 -2.46
C SER A 183 -0.95 -6.27 -2.77
N TRP A 184 -0.63 -6.35 -4.07
CA TRP A 184 0.62 -6.89 -4.57
C TRP A 184 1.71 -5.85 -4.33
N THR A 185 2.07 -5.64 -3.07
CA THR A 185 3.07 -4.65 -2.66
C THR A 185 4.38 -5.32 -2.27
N ALA A 186 4.65 -6.55 -2.72
CA ALA A 186 5.94 -7.18 -2.46
C ALA A 186 7.11 -6.38 -3.06
N GLU A 187 6.90 -5.67 -4.19
CA GLU A 187 7.85 -4.71 -4.73
C GLU A 187 7.78 -3.35 -4.00
N ASP A 188 6.64 -2.98 -3.43
CA ASP A 188 6.42 -1.65 -2.80
C ASP A 188 6.48 -1.64 -1.26
N ASN A 189 6.74 -2.74 -0.57
CA ASN A 189 6.70 -2.83 0.90
C ASN A 189 7.97 -2.29 1.57
N HIS A 190 8.44 -1.14 1.09
CA HIS A 190 9.70 -0.54 1.48
C HIS A 190 9.61 0.99 1.34
N ILE A 191 10.65 1.70 1.77
CA ILE A 191 10.68 3.16 1.61
C ILE A 191 10.86 3.51 0.13
N SER A 192 9.76 3.83 -0.55
CA SER A 192 9.76 4.24 -1.95
C SER A 192 8.74 5.34 -2.23
N PRO A 193 9.04 6.26 -3.16
CA PRO A 193 8.08 7.27 -3.60
C PRO A 193 6.76 6.64 -4.05
N GLN A 194 6.84 5.52 -4.78
CA GLN A 194 5.67 4.77 -5.26
C GLN A 194 4.77 4.32 -4.10
N PHE A 195 5.33 3.74 -3.04
CA PHE A 195 4.55 3.28 -1.89
C PHE A 195 3.96 4.43 -1.07
N LEU A 196 4.68 5.55 -0.94
CA LEU A 196 4.10 6.76 -0.33
C LEU A 196 2.92 7.26 -1.16
N MET A 197 3.07 7.33 -2.48
CA MET A 197 2.07 7.87 -3.38
C MET A 197 0.83 6.99 -3.48
N ILE A 198 0.94 5.65 -3.47
CA ILE A 198 -0.25 4.79 -3.50
C ILE A 198 -1.11 4.99 -2.25
N ASN A 199 -0.49 5.20 -1.09
CA ASN A 199 -1.22 5.46 0.15
C ASN A 199 -1.91 6.84 0.13
N LEU A 200 -1.22 7.88 -0.35
CA LEU A 200 -1.82 9.21 -0.55
C LEU A 200 -2.90 9.19 -1.64
N TYR A 201 -2.76 8.34 -2.66
CA TYR A 201 -3.76 8.17 -3.70
C TYR A 201 -5.03 7.49 -3.17
N ILE A 202 -4.93 6.58 -2.22
CA ILE A 202 -6.10 6.04 -1.51
C ILE A 202 -6.80 7.16 -0.73
N VAL A 203 -6.06 8.08 -0.09
CA VAL A 203 -6.65 9.29 0.54
C VAL A 203 -7.35 10.16 -0.50
N PHE A 204 -6.74 10.35 -1.66
CA PHE A 204 -7.36 11.08 -2.77
C PHE A 204 -8.71 10.48 -3.18
N ILE A 205 -8.80 9.15 -3.32
CA ILE A 205 -10.06 8.45 -3.60
C ILE A 205 -11.07 8.68 -2.46
N PHE A 206 -10.64 8.58 -1.20
CA PHE A 206 -11.51 8.83 -0.06
C PHE A 206 -12.10 10.24 -0.06
N LEU A 207 -11.29 11.26 -0.37
CA LEU A 207 -11.76 12.64 -0.47
C LEU A 207 -12.74 12.83 -1.63
N LEU A 208 -12.55 12.13 -2.76
CA LEU A 208 -13.54 12.12 -3.84
C LEU A 208 -14.87 11.48 -3.39
N VAL A 209 -14.82 10.38 -2.64
CA VAL A 209 -16.02 9.75 -2.07
C VAL A 209 -16.73 10.69 -1.08
N LYS A 210 -15.98 11.39 -0.22
CA LYS A 210 -16.53 12.40 0.68
C LYS A 210 -17.20 13.55 -0.09
N LEU A 211 -16.52 14.09 -1.10
CA LEU A 211 -17.04 15.16 -1.95
C LEU A 211 -18.37 14.77 -2.63
N MET A 212 -18.54 13.50 -3.05
CA MET A 212 -19.81 13.03 -3.59
C MET A 212 -20.94 13.01 -2.57
N LYS A 213 -20.63 12.65 -1.33
CA LYS A 213 -21.61 12.50 -0.26
C LYS A 213 -22.01 13.82 0.38
N THR A 214 -21.06 14.74 0.52
CA THR A 214 -21.25 16.05 1.15
C THR A 214 -20.82 17.17 0.19
N PRO A 215 -21.56 17.38 -0.92
CA PRO A 215 -21.20 18.34 -1.95
C PRO A 215 -21.15 19.79 -1.44
N ASP A 216 -21.82 20.11 -0.33
CA ASP A 216 -21.78 21.45 0.27
C ASP A 216 -20.41 21.80 0.87
N GLU A 217 -19.60 20.80 1.22
CA GLU A 217 -18.25 20.95 1.79
C GLU A 217 -17.16 21.02 0.70
N TRP A 218 -17.54 21.24 -0.56
CA TRP A 218 -16.63 21.13 -1.69
C TRP A 218 -15.40 22.03 -1.63
N ARG A 219 -15.47 23.18 -0.94
CA ARG A 219 -14.31 24.07 -0.79
C ARG A 219 -13.21 23.40 0.01
N MET A 220 -13.56 22.72 1.10
CA MET A 220 -12.61 22.01 1.95
C MET A 220 -12.02 20.81 1.21
N TYR A 221 -12.87 19.91 0.70
CA TYR A 221 -12.36 18.73 -0.02
C TYR A 221 -11.66 19.10 -1.32
N GLY A 222 -12.13 20.12 -2.04
CA GLY A 222 -11.48 20.64 -3.23
C GLY A 222 -10.08 21.16 -2.91
N PHE A 223 -9.91 21.94 -1.84
CA PHE A 223 -8.60 22.39 -1.38
C PHE A 223 -7.67 21.21 -1.03
N LEU A 224 -8.18 20.20 -0.30
CA LEU A 224 -7.40 19.02 0.05
C LEU A 224 -7.01 18.19 -1.19
N LEU A 225 -7.93 18.00 -2.14
CA LEU A 225 -7.66 17.32 -3.41
C LEU A 225 -6.60 18.09 -4.21
N LEU A 226 -6.71 19.41 -4.32
CA LEU A 226 -5.71 20.25 -4.98
C LEU A 226 -4.34 20.15 -4.32
N THR A 227 -4.30 20.13 -2.99
CA THR A 227 -3.06 19.93 -2.23
C THR A 227 -2.43 18.58 -2.55
N LEU A 228 -3.22 17.49 -2.58
CA LEU A 228 -2.71 16.17 -2.96
C LEU A 228 -2.21 16.13 -4.41
N ILE A 229 -2.90 16.78 -5.35
CA ILE A 229 -2.47 16.87 -6.75
C ILE A 229 -1.09 17.52 -6.83
N LEU A 230 -0.88 18.63 -6.12
CA LEU A 230 0.43 19.27 -6.03
C LEU A 230 1.47 18.32 -5.43
N VAL A 231 1.15 17.64 -4.31
CA VAL A 231 2.05 16.66 -3.71
C VAL A 231 2.43 15.56 -4.71
N PHE A 232 1.48 14.99 -5.44
CA PHE A 232 1.75 13.98 -6.47
C PHE A 232 2.68 14.52 -7.55
N SER A 233 2.44 15.76 -8.01
CA SER A 233 3.26 16.39 -9.04
C SER A 233 4.73 16.48 -8.67
N PHE A 234 5.04 16.80 -7.42
CA PHE A 234 6.43 16.91 -6.97
C PHE A 234 7.04 15.61 -6.46
N SER A 235 6.26 14.56 -6.26
CA SER A 235 6.68 13.39 -5.48
C SER A 235 6.86 12.12 -6.29
N HIS A 236 6.21 12.00 -7.46
CA HIS A 236 6.34 10.83 -8.33
C HIS A 236 5.81 11.11 -9.75
N LEU A 237 6.58 10.73 -10.77
CA LEU A 237 6.24 10.94 -12.18
C LEU A 237 4.88 10.34 -12.58
N PHE A 238 4.68 9.05 -12.32
CA PHE A 238 3.54 8.33 -12.90
C PHE A 238 2.22 8.53 -12.15
N THR A 239 2.24 9.00 -10.90
CA THR A 239 1.01 9.13 -10.09
C THR A 239 0.04 10.14 -10.69
N GLN A 240 0.57 11.14 -11.39
CA GLN A 240 -0.22 12.14 -12.11
C GLN A 240 -1.18 11.49 -13.10
N ILE A 241 -0.71 10.52 -13.89
CA ILE A 241 -1.53 9.81 -14.89
C ILE A 241 -2.72 9.11 -14.23
N PHE A 242 -2.50 8.44 -13.09
CA PHE A 242 -3.57 7.77 -12.34
C PHE A 242 -4.58 8.77 -11.79
N VAL A 243 -4.11 9.89 -11.26
CA VAL A 243 -4.97 10.97 -10.75
C VAL A 243 -5.84 11.56 -11.85
N PHE A 244 -5.27 11.85 -13.03
CA PHE A 244 -6.03 12.37 -14.17
C PHE A 244 -7.03 11.38 -14.71
N SER A 245 -6.62 10.13 -14.85
CA SER A 245 -7.49 9.05 -15.32
C SER A 245 -8.68 8.88 -14.38
N THR A 246 -8.44 8.92 -13.07
CA THR A 246 -9.50 8.81 -12.06
C THR A 246 -10.40 10.03 -12.04
N LEU A 247 -9.86 11.25 -12.08
CA LEU A 247 -10.70 12.46 -12.17
C LEU A 247 -11.54 12.47 -13.45
N GLY A 248 -10.95 12.06 -14.58
CA GLY A 248 -11.65 11.93 -15.86
C GLY A 248 -12.79 10.90 -15.78
N ALA A 249 -12.51 9.71 -15.25
CA ALA A 249 -13.52 8.69 -15.01
C ALA A 249 -14.64 9.21 -14.09
N PHE A 250 -14.28 9.90 -13.01
CA PHE A 250 -15.24 10.48 -12.08
C PHE A 250 -16.12 11.54 -12.72
N PHE A 251 -15.53 12.42 -13.53
CA PHE A 251 -16.24 13.46 -14.28
C PHE A 251 -17.23 12.86 -15.29
N VAL A 252 -16.84 11.76 -15.96
CA VAL A 252 -17.69 11.06 -16.93
C VAL A 252 -18.82 10.31 -16.23
N LEU A 253 -18.49 9.49 -15.24
CA LEU A 253 -19.37 8.52 -14.59
C LEU A 253 -20.34 9.13 -13.58
N VAL A 254 -20.05 10.33 -13.05
CA VAL A 254 -20.88 10.97 -12.03
C VAL A 254 -21.41 12.34 -12.50
N PRO A 255 -22.40 12.37 -13.44
CA PRO A 255 -22.86 13.60 -14.09
C PRO A 255 -23.30 14.72 -13.14
N LYS A 256 -23.88 14.34 -11.99
CA LYS A 256 -24.36 15.28 -10.97
C LYS A 256 -23.24 16.08 -10.31
N THR A 257 -22.00 15.59 -10.35
CA THR A 257 -20.84 16.24 -9.72
C THR A 257 -20.00 17.05 -10.71
N ARG A 258 -20.37 17.08 -12.01
CA ARG A 258 -19.58 17.74 -13.06
C ARG A 258 -19.29 19.21 -12.78
N LYS A 259 -20.28 19.99 -12.34
CA LYS A 259 -20.09 21.42 -12.03
C LYS A 259 -19.08 21.66 -10.91
N LEU A 260 -18.91 20.66 -10.03
CA LEU A 260 -18.04 20.71 -8.85
C LEU A 260 -16.62 20.24 -9.15
N ILE A 261 -16.50 19.17 -9.94
CA ILE A 261 -15.22 18.51 -10.24
C ILE A 261 -14.54 19.12 -11.45
N LEU A 262 -15.30 19.73 -12.38
CA LEU A 262 -14.74 20.35 -13.58
C LEU A 262 -13.65 21.39 -13.27
N PRO A 263 -13.81 22.32 -12.31
CA PRO A 263 -12.75 23.26 -11.97
C PRO A 263 -11.48 22.56 -11.46
N ILE A 264 -11.64 21.54 -10.61
CA ILE A 264 -10.52 20.74 -10.08
C ILE A 264 -9.82 20.01 -11.23
N PHE A 265 -10.57 19.38 -12.12
CA PHE A 265 -10.04 18.64 -13.26
C PHE A 265 -9.32 19.55 -14.25
N ILE A 266 -9.91 20.70 -14.63
CA ILE A 266 -9.28 21.69 -15.50
C ILE A 266 -8.00 22.21 -14.86
N PHE A 267 -8.05 22.60 -13.58
CA PHE A 267 -6.87 23.11 -12.88
C PHE A 267 -5.77 22.05 -12.78
N ALA A 268 -6.14 20.81 -12.49
CA ALA A 268 -5.20 19.71 -12.46
C ALA A 268 -4.56 19.50 -13.85
N ILE A 269 -5.34 19.54 -14.94
CA ILE A 269 -4.79 19.46 -16.31
C ILE A 269 -3.81 20.62 -16.56
N VAL A 270 -4.15 21.84 -16.13
CA VAL A 270 -3.24 22.99 -16.25
C VAL A 270 -1.95 22.76 -15.46
N LEU A 271 -2.04 22.26 -14.23
CA LEU A 271 -0.86 21.90 -13.44
C LEU A 271 -0.02 20.82 -14.12
N PHE A 272 -0.66 19.80 -14.70
CA PHE A 272 0.01 18.76 -15.46
C PHE A 272 0.71 19.32 -16.68
N VAL A 273 0.05 20.19 -17.45
CA VAL A 273 0.66 20.82 -18.62
C VAL A 273 1.81 21.74 -18.22
N ILE A 274 1.67 22.55 -17.17
CA ILE A 274 2.76 23.40 -16.65
C ILE A 274 3.91 22.52 -16.19
N HIS A 275 3.62 21.49 -15.40
CA HIS A 275 4.59 20.50 -14.94
C HIS A 275 5.30 19.88 -16.13
N GLU A 276 4.58 19.24 -17.04
CA GLU A 276 5.13 18.64 -18.26
C GLU A 276 5.91 19.65 -19.09
N THR A 277 5.50 20.92 -19.20
CA THR A 277 6.22 21.93 -20.01
C THR A 277 7.55 22.33 -19.34
N VAL A 278 7.53 22.58 -18.02
CA VAL A 278 8.74 22.90 -17.23
C VAL A 278 9.69 21.69 -17.18
N PHE A 279 9.12 20.49 -17.09
CA PHE A 279 9.90 19.26 -17.05
C PHE A 279 10.30 18.75 -18.44
N THR A 280 9.59 19.04 -19.53
CA THR A 280 9.97 18.60 -20.89
C THR A 280 11.24 19.28 -21.41
N GLU A 281 11.57 20.48 -20.94
CA GLU A 281 12.90 21.06 -21.19
C GLU A 281 14.02 20.23 -20.52
N ILE A 282 13.73 19.54 -19.41
CA ILE A 282 14.66 18.64 -18.69
C ILE A 282 14.56 17.20 -19.25
N PHE A 283 13.37 16.76 -19.66
CA PHE A 283 13.06 15.43 -20.19
C PHE A 283 13.40 15.27 -21.67
N GLY A 284 13.59 16.34 -22.45
CA GLY A 284 14.04 16.24 -23.84
C GLY A 284 15.40 15.54 -23.95
N THR A 285 16.30 15.83 -23.02
CA THR A 285 17.58 15.12 -22.82
C THR A 285 17.37 13.75 -22.17
N PHE A 286 16.57 13.66 -21.11
CA PHE A 286 16.38 12.41 -20.36
C PHE A 286 15.58 11.34 -21.11
N ARG A 287 14.65 11.67 -22.01
CA ARG A 287 13.91 10.68 -22.82
C ARG A 287 14.85 9.96 -23.79
N LYS A 288 15.85 10.67 -24.30
CA LYS A 288 16.88 10.09 -25.16
C LYS A 288 17.78 9.17 -24.33
N ASP A 289 18.24 9.63 -23.17
CA ASP A 289 19.08 8.86 -22.25
C ASP A 289 18.34 7.70 -21.58
N LEU A 290 17.04 7.82 -21.30
CA LEU A 290 16.18 6.76 -20.74
C LEU A 290 15.88 5.71 -21.80
N MET A 291 15.61 6.11 -23.05
CA MET A 291 15.43 5.16 -24.14
C MET A 291 16.76 4.49 -24.52
N GLU A 292 17.89 5.21 -24.44
CA GLU A 292 19.23 4.62 -24.55
C GLU A 292 19.59 3.78 -23.33
N SER A 293 19.21 4.15 -22.11
CA SER A 293 19.48 3.41 -20.89
C SER A 293 18.57 2.20 -20.74
N ILE A 294 17.34 2.20 -21.27
CA ILE A 294 16.47 1.02 -21.41
C ILE A 294 17.03 0.09 -22.50
N ARG A 295 17.61 0.66 -23.56
CA ARG A 295 18.29 -0.09 -24.62
C ARG A 295 19.66 -0.64 -24.19
N ASN A 296 20.37 0.06 -23.29
CA ASN A 296 21.67 -0.28 -22.73
C ASN A 296 21.58 -0.95 -21.35
N PHE A 297 20.39 -1.05 -20.74
CA PHE A 297 20.04 -1.98 -19.65
C PHE A 297 20.03 -3.41 -20.21
N SER A 298 21.14 -3.80 -20.83
CA SER A 298 21.47 -5.19 -21.04
C SER A 298 21.68 -5.82 -19.67
N LEU A 299 21.19 -7.05 -19.50
CA LEU A 299 21.17 -7.94 -18.33
C LEU A 299 22.39 -7.97 -17.37
N SER A 300 23.50 -7.28 -17.63
CA SER A 300 24.77 -7.41 -16.91
C SER A 300 24.92 -6.53 -15.66
N SER A 301 24.16 -5.44 -15.52
CA SER A 301 24.17 -4.59 -14.31
C SER A 301 23.22 -5.06 -13.20
N PHE A 302 22.52 -6.18 -13.41
CA PHE A 302 21.61 -6.81 -12.44
C PHE A 302 22.28 -7.83 -11.50
N LEU A 303 23.59 -8.04 -11.63
CA LEU A 303 24.30 -9.02 -10.83
C LEU A 303 24.63 -8.44 -9.44
N SER A 304 23.98 -8.98 -8.40
CA SER A 304 24.20 -8.80 -6.94
C SER A 304 23.17 -8.08 -6.07
N SER A 305 21.93 -7.87 -6.55
CA SER A 305 20.84 -7.52 -5.62
C SER A 305 20.59 -8.68 -4.63
N PRO A 306 20.06 -8.43 -3.42
CA PRO A 306 19.65 -9.47 -2.48
C PRO A 306 18.65 -10.49 -3.05
N SER A 307 17.94 -10.15 -4.14
CA SER A 307 17.06 -11.10 -4.84
C SER A 307 17.79 -12.17 -5.65
N GLU A 308 19.09 -11.97 -5.97
CA GLU A 308 19.98 -13.03 -6.47
C GLU A 308 20.64 -13.83 -5.34
N ARG A 309 20.74 -13.29 -4.12
CA ARG A 309 21.22 -14.04 -2.94
C ARG A 309 20.17 -15.02 -2.40
N ILE A 310 18.90 -14.84 -2.76
CA ILE A 310 17.86 -15.88 -2.71
C ILE A 310 18.08 -16.79 -3.93
N GLY A 311 19.20 -17.51 -3.88
CA GLY A 311 19.88 -18.19 -4.98
C GLY A 311 19.00 -18.92 -5.99
N THR A 312 19.17 -18.55 -7.26
CA THR A 312 19.77 -19.41 -8.29
C THR A 312 19.32 -20.87 -8.45
N GLU A 313 18.05 -21.20 -8.24
CA GLU A 313 17.41 -22.27 -9.01
C GLU A 313 16.08 -21.77 -9.59
N GLY A 314 15.86 -21.99 -10.89
CA GLY A 314 14.60 -21.66 -11.55
C GLY A 314 13.39 -22.34 -10.89
N ILE A 315 13.61 -23.33 -10.03
CA ILE A 315 12.61 -24.02 -9.22
C ILE A 315 12.19 -23.16 -8.01
N SER A 316 13.11 -22.49 -7.33
CA SER A 316 12.86 -21.71 -6.11
C SER A 316 12.06 -20.44 -6.39
N ARG A 317 12.43 -19.70 -7.44
CA ARG A 317 11.63 -18.58 -7.95
C ARG A 317 10.23 -19.04 -8.40
N LYS A 318 10.15 -20.21 -9.04
CA LYS A 318 8.86 -20.81 -9.43
C LYS A 318 8.05 -21.20 -8.19
N ILE A 319 8.61 -21.85 -7.18
CA ILE A 319 7.90 -22.24 -5.95
C ILE A 319 7.43 -21.01 -5.20
N PHE A 320 8.21 -19.95 -5.10
CA PHE A 320 7.79 -18.70 -4.50
C PHE A 320 6.65 -18.03 -5.27
N ILE A 321 6.73 -17.98 -6.60
CA ILE A 321 5.66 -17.46 -7.45
C ILE A 321 4.42 -18.36 -7.37
N TRP A 322 4.56 -19.68 -7.45
CA TRP A 322 3.47 -20.66 -7.42
C TRP A 322 2.82 -20.77 -6.05
N SER A 323 3.57 -20.74 -4.94
CA SER A 323 3.00 -20.70 -3.59
C SER A 323 2.23 -19.40 -3.38
N ARG A 324 2.73 -18.27 -3.89
CA ARG A 324 2.00 -16.98 -3.89
C ARG A 324 0.77 -17.02 -4.78
N LEU A 325 0.86 -17.54 -6.00
CA LEU A 325 -0.27 -17.74 -6.91
C LEU A 325 -1.28 -18.76 -6.38
N THR A 326 -0.84 -19.74 -5.60
CA THR A 326 -1.72 -20.72 -4.95
C THR A 326 -2.42 -20.09 -3.77
N ILE A 327 -1.72 -19.36 -2.90
CA ILE A 327 -2.35 -18.60 -1.80
C ILE A 327 -3.31 -17.56 -2.36
N LEU A 328 -2.92 -16.82 -3.40
CA LEU A 328 -3.77 -15.87 -4.12
C LEU A 328 -4.95 -16.58 -4.81
N GLY A 329 -4.71 -17.69 -5.50
CA GLY A 329 -5.71 -18.47 -6.22
C GLY A 329 -6.73 -19.10 -5.27
N THR A 330 -6.28 -19.72 -4.18
CA THR A 330 -7.15 -20.25 -3.12
C THR A 330 -7.91 -19.13 -2.45
N SER A 331 -7.28 -17.99 -2.15
CA SER A 331 -7.97 -16.84 -1.57
C SER A 331 -8.97 -16.21 -2.54
N MET A 332 -8.66 -16.17 -3.84
CA MET A 332 -9.58 -15.71 -4.90
C MET A 332 -10.74 -16.68 -5.04
N ILE A 333 -10.49 -17.99 -5.03
CA ILE A 333 -11.55 -19.01 -5.07
C ILE A 333 -12.43 -18.92 -3.83
N LEU A 334 -11.87 -18.68 -2.64
CA LEU A 334 -12.63 -18.49 -1.40
C LEU A 334 -13.40 -17.16 -1.41
N GLY A 335 -12.81 -16.09 -1.92
CA GLY A 335 -13.45 -14.79 -2.09
C GLY A 335 -14.58 -14.84 -3.12
N LEU A 336 -14.31 -15.42 -4.29
CA LEU A 336 -15.27 -15.63 -5.38
C LEU A 336 -16.37 -16.60 -4.97
N SER A 337 -16.07 -17.70 -4.27
CA SER A 337 -17.11 -18.59 -3.74
C SER A 337 -17.94 -17.92 -2.65
N GLY A 338 -17.35 -17.05 -1.82
CA GLY A 338 -18.09 -16.17 -0.91
C GLY A 338 -19.03 -15.23 -1.66
N ILE A 339 -18.54 -14.55 -2.69
CA ILE A 339 -19.31 -13.66 -3.57
C ILE A 339 -20.43 -14.40 -4.27
N VAL A 340 -20.15 -15.57 -4.85
CA VAL A 340 -21.13 -16.44 -5.53
C VAL A 340 -22.17 -16.92 -4.53
N THR A 341 -21.77 -17.33 -3.32
CA THR A 341 -22.71 -17.75 -2.27
C THR A 341 -23.59 -16.58 -1.82
N MET A 342 -23.05 -15.37 -1.71
CA MET A 342 -23.80 -14.16 -1.39
C MET A 342 -24.77 -13.77 -2.52
N TYR A 343 -24.35 -13.92 -3.78
CA TYR A 343 -25.17 -13.71 -4.96
C TYR A 343 -26.34 -14.71 -5.03
N LEU A 344 -26.05 -16.00 -4.81
CA LEU A 344 -27.05 -17.07 -4.79
C LEU A 344 -28.03 -16.94 -3.62
N LYS A 345 -27.61 -16.35 -2.50
CA LYS A 345 -28.47 -16.03 -1.34
C LYS A 345 -29.26 -14.73 -1.48
N GLY A 346 -29.20 -14.05 -2.63
CA GLY A 346 -30.02 -12.88 -2.92
C GLY A 346 -29.45 -11.53 -2.49
N SER A 347 -28.21 -11.46 -1.98
CA SER A 347 -27.53 -10.18 -1.70
C SER A 347 -26.90 -9.59 -2.96
N LYS A 348 -27.76 -9.14 -3.88
CA LYS A 348 -27.36 -8.72 -5.24
C LYS A 348 -26.54 -7.42 -5.29
N THR A 349 -26.59 -6.59 -4.25
CA THR A 349 -25.89 -5.28 -4.22
C THR A 349 -24.42 -5.45 -3.82
N GLU A 350 -24.15 -6.26 -2.79
CA GLU A 350 -22.80 -6.53 -2.28
C GLU A 350 -21.97 -7.35 -3.29
N ALA A 351 -22.59 -8.30 -4.00
CA ALA A 351 -21.94 -9.09 -5.03
C ALA A 351 -21.54 -8.27 -6.28
N LYS A 352 -22.33 -7.24 -6.64
CA LYS A 352 -22.03 -6.36 -7.79
C LYS A 352 -20.86 -5.42 -7.51
N LEU A 353 -20.73 -4.91 -6.28
CA LEU A 353 -19.61 -4.07 -5.86
C LEU A 353 -18.29 -4.84 -5.85
N LEU A 354 -18.31 -6.11 -5.42
CA LEU A 354 -17.13 -6.98 -5.42
C LEU A 354 -16.70 -7.40 -6.85
N LEU A 355 -17.66 -7.64 -7.76
CA LEU A 355 -17.37 -7.91 -9.18
C LEU A 355 -16.78 -6.69 -9.90
N ALA A 356 -17.30 -5.49 -9.64
CA ALA A 356 -16.74 -4.26 -10.22
C ALA A 356 -15.27 -4.04 -9.82
N TRP A 357 -14.88 -4.49 -8.63
CA TRP A 357 -13.51 -4.39 -8.14
C TRP A 357 -12.55 -5.40 -8.79
N SER A 358 -13.02 -6.61 -9.12
CA SER A 358 -12.20 -7.60 -9.84
C SER A 358 -11.77 -7.13 -11.24
N TYR A 359 -12.52 -6.19 -11.85
CA TYR A 359 -12.16 -5.59 -13.14
C TYR A 359 -11.13 -4.45 -13.03
N VAL A 360 -10.99 -3.80 -11.88
CA VAL A 360 -10.01 -2.70 -11.67
C VAL A 360 -8.57 -3.22 -11.61
N LYS A 361 -8.36 -4.53 -11.55
CA LYS A 361 -7.04 -5.18 -11.52
C LYS A 361 -6.59 -5.86 -12.81
N ILE A 362 -7.42 -5.81 -13.87
CA ILE A 362 -7.05 -6.33 -15.20
C ILE A 362 -6.52 -5.20 -16.11
N LEU A 363 -6.45 -3.97 -15.60
CA LEU A 363 -5.76 -2.82 -16.19
C LEU A 363 -4.71 -2.32 -15.19
#